data_AF-A0A5Y9A7A2-F1
#
_entry.id   AF-A0A5Y9A7A2-F1
#
_cell.length_a   1.000
_cell.length_b   1.000
_cell.length_c   1.000
_cell.angle_alpha   90.00
_cell.angle_beta   90.00
_cell.angle_gamma   90.00
#
_symmetry.space_group_name_H-M   'P 1'
#
loop_
_entity.id
_entity.type
_entity.pdbx_description
1 polymer ?
#
loop_
_entity_poly.entity_id
_entity_poly.type
_entity_poly.pdbx_seq_one_letter_code
_entity_poly.pdbx_strand_id
1 'polypeptide(L)' 'DYRPVYKVKRQIKYSNLGQPYVLFTYGVAVYNVNNGQIYQYNPSPMLNNNRIIREFAHQYKSVIEDAMGGWNPRLF' A
#
# COMPACT_ATOMS: atom_id res chain seq x y z
N ASP A 1 -20.53 10.36 1.14
CA ASP A 1 -20.07 9.17 1.88
C ASP A 1 -18.57 9.00 1.87
N TYR A 2 -18.04 8.33 2.88
CA TYR A 2 -16.62 8.02 3.01
C TYR A 2 -16.42 6.50 2.96
N ARG A 3 -15.46 6.04 2.15
CA ARG A 3 -15.11 4.62 2.00
C ARG A 3 -13.64 4.38 2.35
N PRO A 4 -13.30 3.31 3.08
CA PRO A 4 -11.90 2.95 3.27
C PRO A 4 -11.28 2.54 1.93
N VAL A 5 -10.05 2.98 1.69
CA VAL A 5 -9.25 2.54 0.55
C VAL A 5 -7.86 2.12 1.02
N TYR A 6 -7.32 1.08 0.38
CA TYR A 6 -5.99 0.57 0.64
C TYR A 6 -4.98 1.28 -0.27
N LYS A 7 -3.85 1.71 0.29
CA LYS A 7 -2.77 2.37 -0.45
C LYS A 7 -1.55 1.48 -0.43
N VAL A 8 -1.08 1.10 -1.62
CA VAL A 8 0.19 0.40 -1.80
C VAL A 8 1.14 1.30 -2.57
N LYS A 9 2.36 1.45 -2.06
CA LYS A 9 3.43 2.17 -2.75
C LYS A 9 4.62 1.26 -2.91
N ARG A 10 5.01 1.01 -4.15
CA ARG A 10 6.25 0.33 -4.53
C ARG A 10 7.35 1.35 -4.74
N GLN A 11 8.55 1.04 -4.26
CA GLN A 11 9.74 1.87 -4.44
C GLN A 11 10.93 0.98 -4.77
N ILE A 12 11.78 1.40 -5.72
CA ILE A 12 13.10 0.81 -5.92
C ILE A 12 14.07 1.61 -5.06
N LYS A 13 14.77 0.94 -4.15
CA LYS A 13 15.77 1.52 -3.26
C LYS A 13 17.11 0.82 -3.46
N TYR A 14 18.18 1.44 -2.98
CA TYR A 14 19.53 0.87 -3.02
C TYR A 14 20.01 0.59 -1.61
N SER A 15 20.56 -0.60 -1.40
CA SER A 15 21.23 -0.96 -0.14
C SER A 15 22.55 -0.20 -0.01
N ASN A 16 23.15 -0.25 1.18
CA ASN A 16 24.47 0.34 1.41
C ASN A 16 25.57 -0.28 0.52
N LEU A 17 25.33 -1.48 -0.04
CA LEU A 17 26.22 -2.16 -0.99
C LEU A 17 25.90 -1.81 -2.46
N GLY A 18 25.02 -0.84 -2.72
CA GLY A 18 24.61 -0.43 -4.07
C GLY A 18 23.68 -1.43 -4.78
N GLN A 19 23.24 -2.49 -4.11
CA GLN A 19 22.32 -3.46 -4.70
C GLN A 19 20.89 -2.93 -4.65
N PRO A 20 20.17 -2.87 -5.78
CA PRO A 20 18.79 -2.40 -5.81
C PRO A 20 17.84 -3.45 -5.22
N TYR A 21 16.83 -3.00 -4.49
CA TYR A 21 15.77 -3.82 -3.93
C TYR A 21 14.42 -3.11 -4.01
N VAL A 22 13.34 -3.89 -4.07
CA VAL A 22 11.98 -3.38 -4.07
C VAL A 22 11.49 -3.27 -2.62
N LEU A 23 10.95 -2.11 -2.26
CA LEU A 23 10.25 -1.88 -1.00
C LEU A 23 8.79 -1.55 -1.29
N PHE A 24 7.89 -2.40 -0.79
CA PHE A 24 6.47 -2.09 -0.71
C PHE A 24 6.13 -1.50 0.65
N THR A 25 5.33 -0.43 0.63
CA THR A 25 4.76 0.19 1.82
C THR A 25 3.24 0.20 1.69
N TYR A 26 2.56 -0.14 2.77
CA TYR A 26 1.11 -0.28 2.80
C TYR A 26 0.52 0.67 3.81
N GLY A 27 -0.63 1.23 3.47
CA GLY A 27 -1.40 2.09 4.35
C GLY A 27 -2.87 2.05 4.00
N VAL A 28 -3.64 2.82 4.77
CA VAL A 28 -5.05 3.04 4.49
C VAL A 28 -5.29 4.54 4.31
N ALA A 29 -6.29 4.85 3.52
CA ALA A 29 -6.81 6.19 3.35
C ALA A 29 -8.33 6.11 3.30
N VAL A 30 -8.97 7.27 3.26
CA VAL A 30 -10.42 7.38 3.11
C VAL A 30 -10.72 8.12 1.82
N TYR A 31 -11.57 7.53 1.01
CA TYR A 31 -12.08 8.10 -0.23
C TYR A 31 -13.45 8.73 0.03
N ASN A 32 -13.58 10.02 -0.25
CA ASN A 32 -14.85 10.71 -0.23
C ASN A 32 -15.53 10.54 -1.59
N VAL A 33 -16.64 9.79 -1.63
CA VAL A 33 -17.34 9.48 -2.87
C VAL A 33 -18.03 10.70 -3.48
N ASN A 34 -18.27 11.74 -2.68
CA ASN A 34 -19.02 12.92 -3.12
C ASN A 34 -18.14 13.88 -3.93
N ASN A 35 -16.84 13.91 -3.67
CA ASN A 35 -15.90 14.83 -4.32
C ASN A 35 -14.65 14.15 -4.92
N GLY A 36 -14.55 12.83 -4.82
CA GLY A 36 -13.43 12.04 -5.35
C GLY A 36 -12.11 12.20 -4.61
N GLN A 37 -12.08 12.91 -3.48
CA GLN A 37 -10.83 13.20 -2.77
C GLN A 37 -10.41 12.04 -1.87
N ILE A 38 -9.09 11.82 -1.78
CA ILE A 38 -8.47 10.82 -0.91
C ILE A 38 -7.78 11.54 0.24
N TYR A 39 -8.18 11.23 1.47
CA TYR A 39 -7.58 11.78 2.68
C TYR A 39 -6.76 10.71 3.38
N GLN A 40 -5.53 11.07 3.77
CA GLN A 40 -4.68 10.21 4.57
C GLN A 40 -5.22 10.16 6.00
N TYR A 41 -5.48 8.96 6.50
CA TYR A 41 -5.94 8.79 7.87
C TYR A 41 -4.73 8.57 8.79
N ASN A 42 -4.53 9.44 9.77
CA ASN A 42 -3.61 9.21 10.90
C ASN A 42 -4.15 8.07 11.79
N PRO A 43 -3.33 7.40 12.63
CA PRO A 43 -3.76 6.21 13.38
C PRO A 43 -5.10 6.43 14.10
N SER A 44 -6.06 5.58 13.76
CA SER A 44 -7.48 5.70 14.05
C SER A 44 -8.03 4.37 14.55
N PRO A 45 -9.19 4.34 15.24
CA PRO A 45 -9.89 3.12 15.60
C PRO A 45 -10.06 2.11 14.43
N MET A 46 -10.17 2.56 13.17
CA MET A 46 -10.20 1.67 11.99
C MET A 46 -8.84 1.03 11.65
N LEU A 47 -7.74 1.71 11.99
CA LEU A 47 -6.37 1.19 11.95
C LEU A 47 -6.04 0.36 13.19
N ASN A 48 -6.89 0.40 14.22
CA ASN A 48 -6.67 -0.27 15.50
C ASN A 48 -6.59 -1.79 15.25
N ASN A 49 -5.45 -2.37 15.63
CA ASN A 49 -5.02 -3.76 15.34
C ASN A 49 -4.63 -4.13 13.90
N ASN A 50 -4.44 -3.17 12.98
CA ASN A 50 -4.03 -3.46 11.60
C ASN A 50 -4.94 -4.48 10.89
N ARG A 51 -6.19 -4.69 11.34
CA ARG A 51 -7.02 -5.81 10.87
C ARG A 51 -7.34 -5.69 9.39
N ILE A 52 -7.78 -4.52 8.94
CA ILE A 52 -8.06 -4.24 7.53
C ILE A 52 -6.78 -4.40 6.69
N ILE A 53 -5.65 -3.87 7.17
CA ILE A 53 -4.35 -4.00 6.49
C ILE A 53 -3.93 -5.47 6.39
N ARG A 54 -4.10 -6.25 7.47
CA ARG A 54 -3.77 -7.68 7.53
C ARG A 54 -4.65 -8.50 6.61
N GLU A 55 -5.94 -8.23 6.56
CA GLU A 55 -6.89 -8.94 5.72
C GLU A 55 -6.62 -8.67 4.24
N PHE A 56 -6.40 -7.39 3.87
CA PHE A 56 -5.98 -7.02 2.52
C PHE A 56 -4.62 -7.62 2.14
N ALA A 57 -3.65 -7.54 3.05
CA ALA A 57 -2.33 -8.12 2.82
C ALA A 57 -2.35 -9.65 2.74
N HIS A 58 -3.27 -10.31 3.43
CA HIS A 58 -3.40 -11.75 3.36
C HIS A 58 -4.06 -12.20 2.05
N GLN A 59 -5.08 -11.47 1.58
CA GLN A 59 -5.87 -11.89 0.42
C GLN A 59 -5.34 -11.37 -0.92
N TYR A 60 -4.87 -10.12 -0.96
CA TYR A 60 -4.65 -9.41 -2.23
C TYR A 60 -3.20 -8.96 -2.45
N LYS A 61 -2.30 -9.21 -1.49
CA LYS A 61 -0.91 -8.73 -1.55
C LYS A 61 -0.18 -9.18 -2.81
N SER A 62 -0.16 -10.47 -3.11
CA SER A 62 0.58 -10.99 -4.29
C SER A 62 0.06 -10.36 -5.57
N VAL A 63 -1.27 -10.32 -5.74
CA VAL A 63 -1.91 -9.77 -6.95
C VAL A 63 -1.55 -8.29 -7.13
N ILE A 64 -1.59 -7.50 -6.05
CA ILE A 64 -1.26 -6.07 -6.12
C ILE A 64 0.24 -5.87 -6.38
N GLU A 65 1.11 -6.63 -5.70
CA GLU A 65 2.55 -6.54 -5.91
C GLU A 65 2.94 -6.90 -7.34
N ASP A 66 2.38 -7.99 -7.88
CA ASP A 66 2.64 -8.45 -9.24
C ASP A 66 2.11 -7.45 -10.28
N ALA A 67 0.91 -6.92 -10.08
CA ALA A 67 0.37 -5.84 -10.93
C ALA A 67 1.23 -4.57 -10.89
N MET A 68 1.98 -4.36 -9.82
CA MET A 68 2.95 -3.29 -9.66
C MET A 68 4.38 -3.72 -10.06
N GLY A 69 4.56 -4.72 -10.92
CA GLY A 69 5.89 -5.13 -11.41
C GLY A 69 6.70 -6.00 -10.42
N GLY A 70 6.05 -6.49 -9.37
CA GLY A 70 6.57 -7.47 -8.44
C GLY A 70 7.86 -7.06 -7.73
N TRP A 71 8.62 -8.06 -7.31
CA TRP A 71 9.88 -7.90 -6.56
C TRP A 71 11.12 -7.69 -7.44
N ASN A 72 10.96 -7.61 -8.76
CA ASN A 72 12.08 -7.39 -9.67
C ASN A 72 12.42 -5.89 -9.73
N PRO A 73 13.56 -5.44 -9.19
CA PRO A 73 13.93 -4.03 -9.20
C PRO A 73 14.24 -3.49 -10.61
N ARG A 74 14.33 -4.36 -11.63
CA ARG A 74 14.57 -4.00 -13.03
C ARG A 74 13.31 -3.92 -13.88
N LEU A 75 12.17 -4.37 -13.35
CA LEU A 75 10.88 -4.09 -13.97
C LEU A 75 10.50 -2.68 -13.57
N PHE A 76 10.80 -1.72 -14.44
CA PHE A 76 10.08 -0.48 -14.83
C PHE A 76 10.97 0.33 -15.78
#